data_AF-A0A8B8AZ37-F1
#
_entry.id   AF-A0A8B8AZ37-F1
#
_cell.length_a   1.000
_cell.length_b   1.000
_cell.length_c   1.000
_cell.angle_alpha   90.00
_cell.angle_beta   90.00
_cell.angle_gamma   90.00
#
_symmetry.space_group_name_H-M   'P 1'
#
loop_
_entity.id
_entity.type
_entity.pdbx_description
1 polymer ?
#
loop_
_entity_poly.entity_id
_entity_poly.type
_entity_poly.pdbx_seq_one_letter_code
_entity_poly.pdbx_strand_id
1 'polypeptide(L)'
;MATLLRIQYPYCDKDCLNLVSAFVLVWIIQNIQCTNYVATFHCFRERHCEFTATDIIQGGYSIEREEFNMLDLCGDDSGNRRINEKCYLQEQCTGTENENNYRFVSQESKVCSCDDQFELIGGKCLKGERRLFEPCKNDLQCNGTVNAGTCRKVSRHSFCFCNEGHIEYQGRCVKVTRRLNESCEAHLQCNGSKHAGVCGENKTCTCDEGFIKIKKECLLGNLSLGQSCEDDIQCKGTENAGRCLNSECFCEEGFVLQRLKCYPASRRLNESCEVHLQCNGSRNAGVCGENKTCTCDKGFIKLQEECITEGSSYWIMETEKQLLLVVGGLFIIVVALLIAVLVEQKKRSEKSSQMEPARKQENSYEEEIDEEIIPTQAVRMQKVSASYYSEPIEPNYNNLHQKEDDKESRSGNVYDRAQPTHSNRNDEFQTDSSLYNHLHDKPFQLSADIYDKPEGIPMSSLSTNQNNTKL
;
A
#
# COMPACT_ATOMS: atom_id res chain seq x y z
N MET A 1 -52.03 -86.74 -2.37
CA MET A 1 -52.05 -86.57 -0.90
C MET A 1 -50.62 -86.59 -0.41
N ALA A 2 -50.24 -85.58 0.38
CA ALA A 2 -49.09 -85.49 1.28
C ALA A 2 -47.68 -85.57 0.63
N THR A 3 -46.61 -84.92 1.09
CA THR A 3 -46.30 -83.76 1.95
C THR A 3 -44.79 -83.67 1.81
N LEU A 4 -44.20 -82.55 1.40
CA LEU A 4 -42.73 -82.37 1.49
C LEU A 4 -42.43 -80.96 2.01
N LEU A 5 -42.10 -80.94 3.30
CA LEU A 5 -41.64 -79.80 4.08
C LEU A 5 -40.20 -79.47 3.70
N ARG A 6 -39.95 -78.18 3.42
CA ARG A 6 -38.64 -77.53 3.37
C ARG A 6 -38.07 -77.40 4.79
N ILE A 7 -36.78 -77.69 4.95
CA ILE A 7 -35.95 -77.14 6.03
C ILE A 7 -34.67 -76.55 5.40
N GLN A 8 -34.33 -75.35 5.89
CA GLN A 8 -33.24 -74.46 5.45
C GLN A 8 -31.87 -74.94 5.94
N TYR A 9 -30.84 -74.75 5.12
CA TYR A 9 -29.43 -74.73 5.53
C TYR A 9 -29.02 -73.28 5.84
N PRO A 10 -28.27 -73.00 6.93
CA PRO A 10 -27.57 -71.75 7.05
C PRO A 10 -26.23 -71.79 6.29
N TYR A 11 -26.09 -70.79 5.43
CA TYR A 11 -24.87 -70.32 4.78
C TYR A 11 -23.85 -69.83 5.84
N CYS A 12 -22.57 -70.15 5.66
CA CYS A 12 -21.44 -69.35 6.15
C CYS A 12 -20.33 -69.39 5.07
N ASP A 13 -20.11 -68.23 4.44
CA ASP A 13 -18.98 -67.89 3.55
C ASP A 13 -17.64 -68.14 4.27
N LYS A 14 -16.66 -68.82 3.66
CA LYS A 14 -15.63 -68.34 2.71
C LYS A 14 -14.78 -67.18 3.23
N ASP A 15 -13.62 -67.53 3.78
CA ASP A 15 -12.29 -67.23 3.20
C ASP A 15 -11.22 -67.36 4.29
N CYS A 16 -10.56 -68.53 4.35
CA CYS A 16 -9.21 -68.71 4.93
C CYS A 16 -8.76 -70.17 4.72
N LEU A 17 -8.53 -70.57 3.47
CA LEU A 17 -7.76 -71.78 3.19
C LEU A 17 -7.17 -71.72 1.78
N ASN A 18 -5.93 -71.23 1.71
CA ASN A 18 -4.91 -71.47 0.69
C ASN A 18 -3.63 -70.83 1.27
N LEU A 19 -2.51 -71.52 1.47
CA LEU A 19 -1.78 -72.26 0.46
C LEU A 19 -0.78 -73.21 1.17
N VAL A 20 -1.08 -74.51 1.24
CA VAL A 20 -0.06 -75.54 1.44
C VAL A 20 0.46 -75.90 0.05
N SER A 21 1.71 -75.54 -0.20
CA SER A 21 2.48 -75.94 -1.38
C SER A 21 2.60 -77.47 -1.43
N ALA A 22 1.72 -78.09 -2.21
CA ALA A 22 1.88 -79.45 -2.70
C ALA A 22 2.82 -79.42 -3.91
N PHE A 23 4.13 -79.52 -3.66
CA PHE A 23 5.12 -79.85 -4.67
C PHE A 23 6.02 -81.00 -4.18
N VAL A 24 5.81 -82.15 -4.80
CA VAL A 24 6.85 -83.08 -5.30
C VAL A 24 7.84 -83.64 -4.27
N LEU A 25 7.62 -84.90 -3.88
CA LEU A 25 8.62 -85.97 -4.02
C LEU A 25 7.98 -87.34 -3.82
N VAL A 26 7.53 -87.92 -4.94
CA VAL A 26 7.39 -89.37 -5.09
C VAL A 26 8.78 -89.95 -5.28
N TRP A 27 9.01 -91.09 -4.63
CA TRP A 27 10.10 -92.06 -4.85
C TRP A 27 11.50 -91.68 -4.36
N ILE A 28 11.90 -92.22 -3.19
CA ILE A 28 13.08 -93.11 -3.04
C ILE A 28 12.83 -94.05 -1.83
N ILE A 29 12.79 -95.35 -2.15
CA ILE A 29 13.13 -96.53 -1.32
C ILE A 29 12.20 -96.92 -0.14
N GLN A 30 11.81 -98.19 -0.24
CA GLN A 30 11.06 -99.02 0.71
C GLN A 30 11.80 -99.22 2.04
N ASN A 31 10.99 -99.55 3.05
CA ASN A 31 11.35 -100.12 4.35
C ASN A 31 11.99 -99.16 5.36
N ILE A 32 11.13 -98.54 6.18
CA ILE A 32 11.21 -98.61 7.64
C ILE A 32 9.76 -98.55 8.14
N GLN A 33 9.34 -99.56 8.90
CA GLN A 33 8.12 -99.48 9.71
C GLN A 33 8.35 -98.41 10.79
N CYS A 34 7.73 -97.25 10.64
CA CYS A 34 7.48 -96.33 11.74
C CYS A 34 5.98 -96.13 11.87
N THR A 35 5.52 -96.40 13.08
CA THR A 35 4.17 -96.26 13.61
C THR A 35 3.53 -94.91 13.24
N ASN A 36 2.32 -94.97 12.70
CA ASN A 36 1.44 -93.81 12.52
C ASN A 36 1.10 -93.22 13.90
N TYR A 37 1.70 -92.08 14.24
CA TYR A 37 1.15 -91.19 15.26
C TYR A 37 0.32 -90.12 14.56
N VAL A 38 -1.00 -90.28 14.61
CA VAL A 38 -1.96 -89.24 14.22
C VAL A 38 -2.23 -88.42 15.47
N ALA A 39 -1.67 -87.21 15.56
CA ALA A 39 -2.08 -86.22 16.55
C ALA A 39 -3.27 -85.44 15.99
N THR A 40 -4.46 -85.68 16.52
CA THR A 40 -5.67 -84.90 16.23
C THR A 40 -5.77 -83.70 17.16
N PHE A 41 -5.75 -82.50 16.59
CA PHE A 41 -6.01 -81.25 17.32
C PHE A 41 -7.50 -80.95 17.31
N HIS A 42 -8.12 -80.89 18.49
CA HIS A 42 -9.49 -80.40 18.67
C HIS A 42 -9.45 -79.00 19.27
N CYS A 43 -9.73 -77.97 18.48
CA CYS A 43 -10.01 -76.64 19.02
C CYS A 43 -11.47 -76.57 19.48
N PHE A 44 -11.69 -76.56 20.80
CA PHE A 44 -12.98 -76.25 21.39
C PHE A 44 -13.16 -74.73 21.50
N ARG A 45 -14.39 -74.25 21.22
CA ARG A 45 -14.72 -72.83 21.02
C ARG A 45 -14.62 -71.94 22.28
N GLU A 46 -14.15 -72.44 23.42
CA GLU A 46 -13.97 -71.62 24.62
C GLU A 46 -12.64 -71.97 25.31
N ARG A 47 -11.60 -71.20 24.97
CA ARG A 47 -10.38 -70.86 25.75
C ARG A 47 -9.68 -71.93 26.61
N HIS A 48 -9.77 -73.21 26.27
CA HIS A 48 -8.87 -74.24 26.80
C HIS A 48 -8.46 -75.21 25.68
N CYS A 49 -7.18 -75.12 25.27
CA CYS A 49 -6.55 -76.18 24.49
C CYS A 49 -5.98 -77.19 25.49
N GLU A 50 -6.67 -78.32 25.66
CA GLU A 50 -6.15 -79.44 26.45
C GLU A 50 -5.34 -80.37 25.52
N PHE A 51 -4.06 -80.55 25.84
CA PHE A 51 -3.18 -81.42 25.09
C PHE A 51 -3.18 -82.80 25.76
N THR A 52 -4.01 -83.72 25.29
CA THR A 52 -3.91 -85.13 25.70
C THR A 52 -3.03 -85.89 24.70
N ALA A 53 -1.75 -85.98 25.01
CA ALA A 53 -0.89 -86.97 24.39
C ALA A 53 -1.15 -88.33 25.07
N THR A 54 -1.87 -89.22 24.40
CA THR A 54 -1.95 -90.62 24.83
C THR A 54 -0.66 -91.34 24.45
N ASP A 55 0.15 -91.65 25.46
CA ASP A 55 1.36 -92.46 25.34
C ASP A 55 1.03 -93.88 24.85
N ILE A 56 1.60 -94.29 23.71
CA ILE A 56 1.81 -95.71 23.41
C ILE A 56 3.30 -95.99 23.57
N ILE A 57 3.66 -96.42 24.78
CA ILE A 57 5.02 -96.86 25.10
C ILE A 57 5.26 -98.22 24.46
N GLN A 58 6.08 -98.28 23.42
CA GLN A 58 6.91 -99.45 23.13
C GLN A 58 8.13 -99.03 22.29
N GLY A 59 9.27 -98.85 22.97
CA GLY A 59 10.58 -98.75 22.31
C GLY A 59 11.50 -97.64 22.81
N GLY A 60 11.96 -97.73 24.05
CA GLY A 60 13.34 -97.48 24.50
C GLY A 60 14.23 -96.38 23.89
N TYR A 61 13.71 -95.26 23.41
CA TYR A 61 14.51 -94.07 23.12
C TYR A 61 14.00 -92.89 23.96
N SER A 62 14.85 -92.45 24.88
CA SER A 62 14.69 -91.23 25.65
C SER A 62 14.83 -90.02 24.72
N ILE A 63 13.69 -89.46 24.33
CA ILE A 63 13.62 -88.14 23.68
C ILE A 63 13.56 -87.12 24.82
N GLU A 64 14.57 -86.25 24.90
CA GLU A 64 14.53 -85.08 25.78
C GLU A 64 13.33 -84.22 25.38
N ARG A 65 12.35 -84.16 26.29
CA ARG A 65 11.13 -83.37 26.14
C ARG A 65 11.50 -81.90 26.35
N GLU A 66 11.85 -81.19 25.29
CA GLU A 66 11.84 -79.72 25.32
C GLU A 66 10.38 -79.26 25.51
N GLU A 67 10.07 -78.76 26.70
CA GLU A 67 8.79 -78.12 27.00
C GLU A 67 8.67 -76.82 26.19
N PHE A 68 8.17 -76.94 24.95
CA PHE A 68 7.75 -75.79 24.18
C PHE A 68 6.47 -75.23 24.82
N ASN A 69 6.61 -74.18 25.63
CA ASN A 69 5.50 -73.46 26.24
C ASN A 69 4.65 -72.77 25.16
N MET A 70 3.72 -73.52 24.58
CA MET A 70 2.79 -73.05 23.54
C MET A 70 1.75 -72.03 24.09
N LEU A 71 1.73 -71.79 25.41
CA LEU A 71 0.86 -70.83 26.09
C LEU A 71 1.20 -69.36 25.78
N ASP A 72 2.42 -69.04 25.36
CA ASP A 72 2.77 -67.66 24.93
C ASP A 72 2.22 -67.30 23.54
N LEU A 73 1.72 -68.27 22.76
CA LEU A 73 1.12 -68.04 21.44
C LEU A 73 -0.38 -67.73 21.51
N CYS A 74 -1.02 -67.95 22.66
CA CYS A 74 -2.39 -67.48 22.93
C CYS A 74 -2.36 -66.16 23.69
N GLY A 75 -1.48 -65.24 23.26
CA GLY A 75 -1.38 -63.90 23.81
C GLY A 75 -2.76 -63.24 23.80
N ASP A 76 -3.14 -62.68 24.95
CA ASP A 76 -4.42 -62.03 25.21
C ASP A 76 -4.92 -61.23 24.00
N ASP A 77 -5.86 -61.84 23.27
CA ASP A 77 -6.51 -61.30 22.07
C ASP A 77 -7.60 -60.28 22.43
N SER A 78 -7.61 -59.81 23.68
CA SER A 78 -8.47 -58.72 24.08
C SER A 78 -8.07 -57.47 23.29
N GLY A 79 -8.90 -57.07 22.34
CA GLY A 79 -8.60 -56.03 21.36
C GLY A 79 -8.53 -54.60 21.90
N ASN A 80 -8.09 -54.37 23.13
CA ASN A 80 -8.15 -53.08 23.82
C ASN A 80 -6.76 -52.47 24.07
N ARG A 81 -5.79 -52.71 23.18
CA ARG A 81 -4.45 -52.14 23.30
C ARG A 81 -4.45 -50.66 22.92
N ARG A 82 -3.65 -49.87 23.63
CA ARG A 82 -3.53 -48.41 23.47
C ARG A 82 -2.31 -48.03 22.62
N ILE A 83 -2.23 -46.78 22.20
CA ILE A 83 -1.09 -46.22 21.47
C ILE A 83 0.26 -46.60 22.09
N ASN A 84 1.22 -46.96 21.24
CA ASN A 84 2.56 -47.41 21.61
C ASN A 84 2.64 -48.71 22.42
N GLU A 85 1.51 -49.37 22.74
CA GLU A 85 1.54 -50.74 23.24
C GLU A 85 1.85 -51.72 22.09
N LYS A 86 2.57 -52.80 22.39
CA LYS A 86 2.90 -53.82 21.40
C LYS A 86 1.62 -54.47 20.87
N CYS A 87 1.55 -54.78 19.59
CA CYS A 87 0.43 -55.50 18.98
C CYS A 87 0.94 -56.51 17.95
N TYR A 88 0.14 -57.54 17.65
CA TYR A 88 0.46 -58.52 16.61
C TYR A 88 -0.45 -58.34 15.39
N LEU A 89 -1.72 -58.01 15.66
CA LEU A 89 -2.76 -57.75 14.67
C LEU A 89 -3.30 -56.32 14.83
N GLN A 90 -3.74 -55.73 13.73
CA GLN A 90 -4.31 -54.38 13.68
C GLN A 90 -5.60 -54.26 14.51
N GLU A 91 -6.42 -55.32 14.51
CA GLU A 91 -7.67 -55.42 15.28
C GLU A 91 -7.47 -55.36 16.81
N GLN A 92 -6.23 -55.52 17.28
CA GLN A 92 -5.92 -55.45 18.72
C GLN A 92 -5.87 -54.00 19.25
N CYS A 93 -5.85 -52.99 18.37
CA CYS A 93 -5.61 -51.59 18.72
C CYS A 93 -6.89 -50.76 18.94
N THR A 94 -7.96 -51.31 19.53
CA THR A 94 -9.22 -50.54 19.72
C THR A 94 -9.27 -49.75 21.03
N GLY A 95 -8.17 -49.68 21.78
CA GLY A 95 -8.10 -49.07 23.12
C GLY A 95 -8.27 -47.55 23.17
N THR A 96 -8.16 -46.88 22.03
CA THR A 96 -8.41 -45.44 21.89
C THR A 96 -9.12 -45.15 20.58
N GLU A 97 -9.89 -44.06 20.54
CA GLU A 97 -10.62 -43.62 19.35
C GLU A 97 -9.65 -43.28 18.19
N ASN A 98 -9.87 -43.87 17.01
CA ASN A 98 -9.04 -43.71 15.79
C ASN A 98 -7.63 -44.36 15.86
N GLU A 99 -7.46 -45.41 16.66
CA GLU A 99 -6.22 -46.21 16.76
C GLU A 99 -6.28 -47.52 15.97
N ASN A 100 -6.85 -47.54 14.77
CA ASN A 100 -7.01 -48.80 14.06
C ASN A 100 -5.76 -49.17 13.23
N ASN A 101 -4.56 -48.69 13.55
CA ASN A 101 -3.35 -48.99 12.76
C ASN A 101 -2.16 -49.40 13.65
N TYR A 102 -1.10 -49.91 13.03
CA TYR A 102 0.17 -50.22 13.71
C TYR A 102 1.38 -49.69 12.95
N ARG A 103 2.46 -49.43 13.68
CA ARG A 103 3.77 -49.10 13.11
C ARG A 103 4.86 -50.04 13.63
N PHE A 104 5.86 -50.30 12.81
CA PHE A 104 7.03 -51.08 13.20
C PHE A 104 8.00 -50.19 14.01
N VAL A 105 8.37 -50.63 15.21
CA VAL A 105 9.41 -50.00 16.04
C VAL A 105 10.75 -50.73 15.87
N SER A 106 10.70 -52.04 15.62
CA SER A 106 11.84 -52.89 15.24
C SER A 106 11.37 -53.96 14.25
N GLN A 107 12.31 -54.77 13.73
CA GLN A 107 11.99 -55.85 12.80
C GLN A 107 10.96 -56.85 13.36
N GLU A 108 10.85 -56.96 14.69
CA GLU A 108 9.99 -57.94 15.37
C GLU A 108 8.91 -57.29 16.25
N SER A 109 8.90 -55.96 16.39
CA SER A 109 7.97 -55.26 17.27
C SER A 109 7.10 -54.30 16.49
N LYS A 110 5.79 -54.60 16.45
CA LYS A 110 4.75 -53.64 16.04
C LYS A 110 4.14 -53.01 17.28
N VAL A 111 3.78 -51.74 17.18
CA VAL A 111 3.03 -51.04 18.23
C VAL A 111 1.82 -50.35 17.63
N CYS A 112 0.75 -50.21 18.40
CA CYS A 112 -0.44 -49.49 17.98
C CYS A 112 -0.09 -48.04 17.66
N SER A 113 -0.62 -47.54 16.54
CA SER A 113 -0.45 -46.18 16.05
C SER A 113 -1.78 -45.61 15.56
N CYS A 114 -1.83 -44.29 15.40
CA CYS A 114 -2.97 -43.64 14.79
C CYS A 114 -3.14 -44.08 13.33
N ASP A 115 -4.38 -44.03 12.84
CA ASP A 115 -4.69 -44.16 11.41
C ASP A 115 -3.96 -43.08 10.59
N ASP A 116 -3.73 -43.32 9.30
CA ASP A 116 -2.91 -42.46 8.42
C ASP A 116 -3.42 -41.00 8.30
N GLN A 117 -4.66 -40.73 8.71
CA GLN A 117 -5.26 -39.38 8.72
C GLN A 117 -5.21 -38.69 10.09
N PHE A 118 -4.62 -39.34 11.11
CA PHE A 118 -4.61 -38.90 12.49
C PHE A 118 -3.17 -38.83 13.01
N GLU A 119 -2.89 -37.82 13.81
CA GLU A 119 -1.60 -37.60 14.44
C GLU A 119 -1.73 -37.80 15.95
N LEU A 120 -0.64 -38.31 16.55
CA LEU A 120 -0.56 -38.49 18.00
C LEU A 120 -0.27 -37.15 18.67
N ILE A 121 -1.32 -36.47 19.16
CA ILE A 121 -1.24 -35.15 19.78
C ILE A 121 -1.69 -35.27 21.24
N GLY A 122 -0.76 -35.06 22.17
CA GLY A 122 -1.06 -35.14 23.61
C GLY A 122 -1.57 -36.52 24.06
N GLY A 123 -1.09 -37.60 23.43
CA GLY A 123 -1.48 -38.98 23.76
C GLY A 123 -2.84 -39.41 23.21
N LYS A 124 -3.42 -38.66 22.26
CA LYS A 124 -4.66 -39.02 21.57
C LYS A 124 -4.45 -38.96 20.05
N CYS A 125 -5.11 -39.85 19.31
CA CYS A 125 -5.18 -39.76 17.86
C CYS A 125 -6.18 -38.70 17.44
N LEU A 126 -5.65 -37.57 16.97
CA LEU A 126 -6.44 -36.43 16.54
C LEU A 126 -6.13 -36.13 15.09
N LYS A 127 -7.17 -35.85 14.29
CA LYS A 127 -6.99 -35.42 12.90
C LYS A 127 -6.18 -34.12 12.88
N GLY A 128 -5.00 -34.17 12.28
CA GLY A 128 -4.13 -33.03 12.00
C GLY A 128 -4.55 -32.29 10.74
N GLU A 129 -3.70 -31.39 10.25
CA GLU A 129 -3.85 -30.61 9.02
C GLU A 129 -5.20 -29.90 8.88
N ARG A 130 -5.75 -29.44 10.00
CA ARG A 130 -7.01 -28.72 10.02
C ARG A 130 -6.85 -27.30 9.49
N ARG A 131 -7.82 -26.88 8.69
CA ARG A 131 -7.86 -25.55 8.05
C ARG A 131 -8.53 -24.52 8.93
N LEU A 132 -8.43 -23.25 8.55
CA LEU A 132 -9.14 -22.15 9.21
C LEU A 132 -10.62 -22.46 9.39
N PHE A 133 -11.14 -22.15 10.58
CA PHE A 133 -12.51 -22.38 11.00
C PHE A 133 -12.95 -23.85 11.07
N GLU A 134 -12.05 -24.82 10.92
CA GLU A 134 -12.36 -26.21 11.20
C GLU A 134 -12.32 -26.49 12.73
N PRO A 135 -13.17 -27.40 13.24
CA PRO A 135 -13.19 -27.74 14.66
C PRO A 135 -11.86 -28.33 15.13
N CYS A 136 -11.36 -27.89 16.29
CA CYS A 136 -10.12 -28.37 16.86
C CYS A 136 -10.27 -28.64 18.36
N LYS A 137 -9.36 -29.44 18.92
CA LYS A 137 -9.20 -29.68 20.36
C LYS A 137 -7.86 -29.14 20.87
N ASN A 138 -6.87 -28.99 20.00
CA ASN A 138 -5.52 -28.53 20.32
C ASN A 138 -4.93 -27.72 19.14
N ASP A 139 -4.06 -26.76 19.44
CA ASP A 139 -3.34 -25.89 18.48
C ASP A 139 -2.54 -26.68 17.43
N LEU A 140 -1.94 -27.82 17.82
CA LEU A 140 -1.16 -28.67 16.92
C LEU A 140 -1.99 -29.25 15.77
N GLN A 141 -3.32 -29.29 15.88
CA GLN A 141 -4.18 -29.73 14.79
C GLN A 141 -4.29 -28.69 13.67
N CYS A 142 -3.99 -27.42 13.94
CA CYS A 142 -4.27 -26.30 13.05
C CYS A 142 -3.07 -25.95 12.14
N ASN A 143 -2.42 -26.96 11.57
CA ASN A 143 -1.30 -26.81 10.63
C ASN A 143 -1.73 -26.88 9.15
N GLY A 144 -3.03 -27.05 8.85
CA GLY A 144 -3.54 -27.17 7.48
C GLY A 144 -3.68 -25.84 6.71
N THR A 145 -3.49 -24.71 7.38
CA THR A 145 -3.42 -23.39 6.74
C THR A 145 -2.20 -22.64 7.26
N VAL A 146 -1.41 -22.07 6.36
CA VAL A 146 -0.18 -21.34 6.71
C VAL A 146 -0.53 -20.19 7.67
N ASN A 147 0.19 -20.10 8.79
CA ASN A 147 -0.04 -19.15 9.90
C ASN A 147 -1.38 -19.30 10.65
N ALA A 148 -2.07 -20.44 10.56
CA ALA A 148 -3.33 -20.70 11.25
C ALA A 148 -3.22 -21.63 12.47
N GLY A 149 -2.15 -21.53 13.26
CA GLY A 149 -1.81 -22.50 14.31
C GLY A 149 -2.52 -22.35 15.66
N THR A 150 -3.59 -21.55 15.77
CA THR A 150 -4.23 -21.27 17.08
C THR A 150 -5.64 -21.89 17.15
N CYS A 151 -5.89 -22.76 18.12
CA CYS A 151 -7.19 -23.36 18.39
C CYS A 151 -7.94 -22.55 19.47
N ARG A 152 -8.89 -21.70 19.04
CA ARG A 152 -9.62 -20.81 19.95
C ARG A 152 -11.04 -21.30 20.20
N LYS A 153 -11.45 -21.28 21.46
CA LYS A 153 -12.83 -21.59 21.87
C LYS A 153 -13.77 -20.43 21.57
N VAL A 154 -14.84 -20.70 20.82
CA VAL A 154 -15.95 -19.78 20.54
C VAL A 154 -17.23 -20.45 21.02
N SER A 155 -17.78 -19.98 22.14
CA SER A 155 -18.91 -20.62 22.82
C SER A 155 -18.58 -22.06 23.30
N ARG A 156 -19.29 -23.08 22.83
CA ARG A 156 -19.09 -24.50 23.21
C ARG A 156 -18.16 -25.27 22.27
N HIS A 157 -17.75 -24.67 21.16
CA HIS A 157 -16.89 -25.30 20.16
C HIS A 157 -15.56 -24.55 20.07
N SER A 158 -14.52 -25.23 19.61
CA SER A 158 -13.22 -24.62 19.35
C SER A 158 -12.86 -24.79 17.88
N PHE A 159 -12.28 -23.76 17.28
CA PHE A 159 -11.96 -23.71 15.86
C PHE A 159 -10.54 -23.20 15.63
N CYS A 160 -9.95 -23.55 14.49
CA CYS A 160 -8.64 -23.04 14.09
C CYS A 160 -8.74 -21.58 13.61
N PHE A 161 -7.83 -20.73 14.09
CA PHE A 161 -7.70 -19.31 13.77
C PHE A 161 -6.25 -18.95 13.41
N CYS A 162 -6.08 -17.78 12.82
CA CYS A 162 -4.77 -17.21 12.57
C CYS A 162 -3.96 -17.01 13.85
N ASN A 163 -2.65 -17.19 13.73
CA ASN A 163 -1.67 -16.89 14.76
C ASN A 163 -1.72 -15.40 15.14
N GLU A 164 -1.19 -15.08 16.32
CA GLU A 164 -0.99 -13.69 16.72
C GLU A 164 -0.21 -12.89 15.64
N GLY A 165 -0.62 -11.65 15.42
CA GLY A 165 -0.08 -10.81 14.34
C GLY A 165 -0.57 -11.16 12.93
N HIS A 166 -1.56 -12.06 12.79
CA HIS A 166 -2.21 -12.37 11.52
C HIS A 166 -3.73 -12.27 11.63
N ILE A 167 -4.38 -11.97 10.51
CA ILE A 167 -5.84 -11.96 10.39
C ILE A 167 -6.28 -12.74 9.16
N GLU A 168 -7.53 -13.22 9.20
CA GLU A 168 -8.10 -13.96 8.09
C GLU A 168 -8.51 -13.00 6.97
N TYR A 169 -8.11 -13.34 5.75
CA TYR A 169 -8.51 -12.67 4.52
C TYR A 169 -8.61 -13.69 3.40
N GLN A 170 -9.82 -13.89 2.85
CA GLN A 170 -10.09 -14.81 1.75
C GLN A 170 -9.62 -16.27 2.02
N GLY A 171 -9.86 -16.76 3.23
CA GLY A 171 -9.52 -18.12 3.66
C GLY A 171 -8.04 -18.34 3.94
N ARG A 172 -7.25 -17.27 4.08
CA ARG A 172 -5.81 -17.33 4.39
C ARG A 172 -5.47 -16.39 5.54
N CYS A 173 -4.39 -16.68 6.24
CA CYS A 173 -3.86 -15.80 7.28
C CYS A 173 -2.83 -14.83 6.71
N VAL A 174 -3.18 -13.54 6.69
CA VAL A 174 -2.29 -12.46 6.25
C VAL A 174 -1.75 -11.70 7.45
N LYS A 175 -0.49 -11.28 7.38
CA LYS A 175 0.19 -10.54 8.46
C LYS A 175 -0.42 -9.14 8.61
N VAL A 176 -0.78 -8.75 9.83
CA VAL A 176 -1.20 -7.38 10.18
C VAL A 176 -0.01 -6.48 10.51
N THR A 177 -0.28 -5.23 10.87
CA THR A 177 0.73 -4.24 11.32
C THR A 177 1.76 -3.90 10.25
N ARG A 178 1.33 -3.94 8.98
CA ARG A 178 2.14 -3.48 7.85
C ARG A 178 2.34 -1.97 7.93
N ARG A 179 3.57 -1.54 7.70
CA ARG A 179 3.97 -0.13 7.72
C ARG A 179 3.82 0.51 6.35
N LEU A 180 3.87 1.84 6.31
CA LEU A 180 3.85 2.61 5.06
C LEU A 180 4.90 2.08 4.06
N ASN A 181 4.49 1.87 2.81
CA ASN A 181 5.25 1.27 1.70
C ASN A 181 5.54 -0.24 1.80
N GLU A 182 5.11 -0.94 2.85
CA GLU A 182 5.19 -2.39 2.86
C GLU A 182 4.11 -3.01 1.97
N SER A 183 4.37 -4.21 1.46
CA SER A 183 3.41 -4.93 0.64
C SER A 183 2.18 -5.36 1.43
N CYS A 184 1.02 -5.25 0.79
CA CYS A 184 -0.28 -5.58 1.36
C CYS A 184 -1.18 -6.22 0.32
N GLU A 185 -2.13 -7.04 0.78
CA GLU A 185 -3.18 -7.62 -0.07
C GLU A 185 -4.55 -6.97 0.20
N ALA A 186 -4.70 -6.35 1.38
CA ALA A 186 -5.94 -5.76 1.86
C ALA A 186 -5.66 -4.58 2.81
N HIS A 187 -6.59 -3.61 2.87
CA HIS A 187 -6.51 -2.41 3.71
C HIS A 187 -6.28 -2.73 5.19
N LEU A 188 -6.96 -3.76 5.71
CA LEU A 188 -6.86 -4.25 7.09
C LEU A 188 -5.43 -4.63 7.55
N GLN A 189 -4.50 -4.86 6.63
CA GLN A 189 -3.10 -5.14 6.98
C GLN A 189 -2.33 -3.88 7.38
N CYS A 190 -2.75 -2.71 6.88
CA CYS A 190 -1.99 -1.46 6.92
C CYS A 190 -2.25 -0.64 8.19
N ASN A 191 -2.22 -1.26 9.38
CA ASN A 191 -2.38 -0.56 10.66
C ASN A 191 -1.06 -0.34 11.42
N GLY A 192 0.09 -0.59 10.78
CA GLY A 192 1.42 -0.45 11.39
C GLY A 192 1.99 0.96 11.36
N SER A 193 1.37 1.89 10.63
CA SER A 193 1.77 3.30 10.56
C SER A 193 0.55 4.20 10.73
N LYS A 194 0.72 5.31 11.45
CA LYS A 194 -0.35 6.28 11.68
C LYS A 194 -0.78 6.90 10.33
N HIS A 195 -2.08 7.01 10.11
CA HIS A 195 -2.67 7.57 8.89
C HIS A 195 -2.30 6.85 7.59
N ALA A 196 -1.99 5.55 7.66
CA ALA A 196 -1.56 4.74 6.51
C ALA A 196 -2.40 3.47 6.36
N GLY A 197 -3.71 3.55 6.57
CA GLY A 197 -4.68 2.44 6.60
C GLY A 197 -5.07 1.86 5.24
N VAL A 198 -4.56 2.41 4.13
CA VAL A 198 -5.01 2.06 2.78
C VAL A 198 -3.99 1.16 2.09
N CYS A 199 -4.44 0.03 1.53
CA CYS A 199 -3.65 -0.75 0.58
C CYS A 199 -3.88 -0.22 -0.83
N GLY A 200 -2.89 0.48 -1.39
CA GLY A 200 -2.99 1.12 -2.70
C GLY A 200 -2.97 0.13 -3.87
N GLU A 201 -3.21 0.66 -5.08
CA GLU A 201 -3.23 -0.14 -6.33
C GLU A 201 -1.92 -0.91 -6.58
N ASN A 202 -0.79 -0.32 -6.16
CA ASN A 202 0.54 -0.93 -6.23
C ASN A 202 0.77 -2.05 -5.20
N LYS A 203 -0.27 -2.50 -4.49
CA LYS A 203 -0.20 -3.52 -3.43
C LYS A 203 0.77 -3.13 -2.31
N THR A 204 0.83 -1.85 -1.98
CA THR A 204 1.61 -1.31 -0.87
C THR A 204 0.75 -0.41 0.02
N CYS A 205 1.06 -0.37 1.32
CA CYS A 205 0.36 0.51 2.24
C CYS A 205 0.66 1.98 1.90
N THR A 206 -0.40 2.79 1.76
CA THR A 206 -0.39 4.21 1.40
C THR A 206 -1.12 5.02 2.46
N CYS A 207 -0.94 6.34 2.41
CA CYS A 207 -1.63 7.26 3.31
C CYS A 207 -3.15 7.22 3.12
N ASP A 208 -3.87 7.50 4.21
CA ASP A 208 -5.32 7.68 4.20
C ASP A 208 -5.73 8.91 3.37
N GLU A 209 -7.00 8.98 2.99
CA GLU A 209 -7.53 10.14 2.29
C GLU A 209 -7.32 11.43 3.09
N GLY A 210 -6.87 12.49 2.41
CA GLY A 210 -6.50 13.76 3.04
C GLY A 210 -5.08 13.80 3.65
N PHE A 211 -4.40 12.66 3.73
CA PHE A 211 -2.99 12.59 4.17
C PHE A 211 -2.07 12.40 2.96
N ILE A 212 -0.90 13.01 3.03
CA ILE A 212 0.13 12.91 2.01
C ILE A 212 1.41 12.32 2.60
N LYS A 213 2.12 11.56 1.76
CA LYS A 213 3.37 10.92 2.14
C LYS A 213 4.49 11.94 2.14
N ILE A 214 5.08 12.19 3.31
CA ILE A 214 6.29 13.00 3.48
C ILE A 214 7.34 12.11 4.15
N LYS A 215 8.43 11.83 3.42
CA LYS A 215 9.48 10.88 3.84
C LYS A 215 8.91 9.48 4.13
N LYS A 216 8.84 9.08 5.41
CA LYS A 216 8.36 7.77 5.89
C LYS A 216 7.06 7.86 6.67
N GLU A 217 6.42 9.02 6.67
CA GLU A 217 5.23 9.31 7.47
C GLU A 217 4.11 9.85 6.59
N CYS A 218 2.88 9.74 7.11
CA CYS A 218 1.68 10.31 6.51
C CYS A 218 1.27 11.52 7.34
N LEU A 219 1.40 12.70 6.75
CA LEU A 219 1.04 13.96 7.38
C LEU A 219 -0.21 14.53 6.70
N LEU A 220 -0.93 15.39 7.41
CA LEU A 220 -2.13 16.02 6.87
C LEU A 220 -1.74 16.89 5.66
N GLY A 221 -2.37 16.63 4.51
CA GLY A 221 -2.18 17.40 3.29
C GLY A 221 -3.27 18.44 3.09
N ASN A 222 -3.19 19.17 1.98
CA ASN A 222 -4.18 20.19 1.58
C ASN A 222 -4.46 21.22 2.68
N LEU A 223 -3.41 21.64 3.37
CA LEU A 223 -3.45 22.70 4.37
C LEU A 223 -3.69 24.06 3.70
N SER A 224 -4.54 24.85 4.33
CA SER A 224 -4.85 26.24 3.97
C SER A 224 -3.84 27.22 4.57
N LEU A 225 -3.84 28.46 4.08
CA LEU A 225 -2.97 29.52 4.58
C LEU A 225 -3.08 29.72 6.10
N GLY A 226 -1.93 29.91 6.76
CA GLY A 226 -1.83 30.06 8.21
C GLY A 226 -2.00 28.78 9.03
N GLN A 227 -2.29 27.63 8.40
CA GLN A 227 -2.29 26.35 9.12
C GLN A 227 -0.87 25.82 9.32
N SER A 228 -0.68 25.08 10.41
CA SER A 228 0.63 24.56 10.77
C SER A 228 1.10 23.46 9.82
N CYS A 229 2.32 23.59 9.31
CA CYS A 229 2.92 22.67 8.35
C CYS A 229 4.36 22.28 8.75
N GLU A 230 4.83 21.19 8.16
CA GLU A 230 6.21 20.71 8.24
C GLU A 230 6.92 20.75 6.89
N ASP A 231 6.18 20.66 5.78
CA ASP A 231 6.68 20.62 4.41
C ASP A 231 5.79 21.41 3.46
N ASP A 232 6.40 22.06 2.47
CA ASP A 232 5.77 22.86 1.41
C ASP A 232 4.63 22.11 0.71
N ILE A 233 4.80 20.80 0.49
CA ILE A 233 3.83 19.97 -0.24
C ILE A 233 2.47 19.86 0.49
N GLN A 234 2.41 20.16 1.79
CA GLN A 234 1.17 20.17 2.56
C GLN A 234 0.29 21.37 2.19
N CYS A 235 0.88 22.50 1.80
CA CYS A 235 0.20 23.80 1.67
C CYS A 235 -0.55 23.97 0.34
N LYS A 236 -1.37 22.99 -0.04
CA LYS A 236 -2.14 22.96 -1.30
C LYS A 236 -3.64 23.21 -1.13
N GLY A 237 -4.09 23.51 0.09
CA GLY A 237 -5.51 23.73 0.40
C GLY A 237 -6.05 25.09 -0.05
N THR A 238 -5.17 26.04 -0.38
CA THR A 238 -5.55 27.36 -0.90
C THR A 238 -4.87 27.61 -2.24
N GLU A 239 -5.58 28.24 -3.18
CA GLU A 239 -5.04 28.58 -4.49
C GLU A 239 -3.81 29.51 -4.36
N ASN A 240 -2.75 29.19 -5.11
CA ASN A 240 -1.44 29.86 -5.07
C ASN A 240 -0.75 29.88 -3.69
N ALA A 241 -1.17 29.01 -2.76
CA ALA A 241 -0.37 28.62 -1.61
C ALA A 241 0.60 27.50 -2.01
N GLY A 242 1.72 27.39 -1.30
CA GLY A 242 2.68 26.33 -1.61
C GLY A 242 3.97 26.34 -0.80
N ARG A 243 4.11 27.21 0.20
CA ARG A 243 5.31 27.30 1.02
C ARG A 243 4.99 27.12 2.49
N CYS A 244 5.82 26.37 3.19
CA CYS A 244 5.80 26.22 4.62
C CYS A 244 6.92 27.06 5.23
N LEU A 245 6.58 28.23 5.77
CA LEU A 245 7.56 29.14 6.39
C LEU A 245 7.22 29.27 7.87
N ASN A 246 8.22 29.15 8.75
CA ASN A 246 8.02 29.23 10.20
C ASN A 246 6.89 28.32 10.72
N SER A 247 6.80 27.11 10.17
CA SER A 247 5.76 26.13 10.48
C SER A 247 4.34 26.55 10.15
N GLU A 248 4.12 27.51 9.25
CA GLU A 248 2.78 27.91 8.75
C GLU A 248 2.76 27.97 7.22
N CYS A 249 1.58 27.73 6.63
CA CYS A 249 1.40 27.80 5.19
C CYS A 249 1.31 29.25 4.67
N PHE A 250 2.13 29.56 3.67
CA PHE A 250 2.21 30.84 2.97
C PHE A 250 2.01 30.68 1.45
N CYS A 251 1.85 31.83 0.81
CA CYS A 251 1.80 31.94 -0.64
C CYS A 251 3.08 31.41 -1.29
N GLU A 252 2.93 30.83 -2.48
CA GLU A 252 4.07 30.41 -3.28
C GLU A 252 4.87 31.62 -3.82
N GLU A 253 6.03 31.34 -4.41
CA GLU A 253 6.88 32.40 -4.96
C GLU A 253 6.17 33.18 -6.07
N GLY A 254 6.31 34.51 -6.06
CA GLY A 254 5.60 35.39 -6.99
C GLY A 254 4.18 35.78 -6.56
N PHE A 255 3.76 35.42 -5.35
CA PHE A 255 2.47 35.83 -4.78
C PHE A 255 2.62 36.53 -3.43
N VAL A 256 1.67 37.42 -3.12
CA VAL A 256 1.57 38.16 -1.85
C VAL A 256 0.28 37.82 -1.11
N LEU A 257 0.38 37.71 0.21
CA LEU A 257 -0.73 37.36 1.10
C LEU A 257 -1.56 38.61 1.46
N GLN A 258 -2.87 38.59 1.17
CA GLN A 258 -3.82 39.59 1.67
C GLN A 258 -5.15 38.91 2.00
N ARG A 259 -5.63 39.06 3.24
CA ARG A 259 -6.91 38.50 3.71
C ARG A 259 -7.06 36.98 3.43
N LEU A 260 -6.03 36.19 3.73
CA LEU A 260 -6.02 34.73 3.51
C LEU A 260 -6.21 34.33 2.03
N LYS A 261 -5.77 35.18 1.10
CA LYS A 261 -5.69 34.88 -0.33
C LYS A 261 -4.31 35.27 -0.85
N CYS A 262 -3.86 34.52 -1.84
CA CYS A 262 -2.60 34.76 -2.53
C CYS A 262 -2.85 35.46 -3.86
N TYR A 263 -2.33 36.67 -3.99
CA TYR A 263 -2.46 37.52 -5.17
C TYR A 263 -1.14 37.59 -5.92
N PRO A 264 -1.14 37.62 -7.27
CA PRO A 264 0.09 37.77 -8.05
C PRO A 264 0.85 39.04 -7.63
N ALA A 265 2.11 38.87 -7.26
CA ALA A 265 3.03 39.93 -6.87
C ALA A 265 3.67 40.59 -8.11
N SER A 266 4.54 41.55 -7.85
CA SER A 266 5.43 42.18 -8.82
C SER A 266 4.69 42.85 -9.99
N ARG A 267 3.47 43.34 -9.74
CA ARG A 267 2.73 44.13 -10.71
C ARG A 267 3.42 45.47 -10.94
N ARG A 268 3.59 45.81 -12.21
CA ARG A 268 4.21 47.07 -12.65
C ARG A 268 3.19 48.20 -12.70
N LEU A 269 3.68 49.43 -12.79
CA LEU A 269 2.84 50.61 -12.98
C LEU A 269 1.86 50.42 -14.15
N ASN A 270 0.59 50.81 -13.96
CA ASN A 270 -0.52 50.61 -14.91
C ASN A 270 -1.01 49.17 -15.12
N GLU A 271 -0.38 48.16 -14.52
CA GLU A 271 -0.95 46.81 -14.55
C GLU A 271 -2.15 46.68 -13.61
N SER A 272 -3.03 45.73 -13.90
CA SER A 272 -4.22 45.51 -13.08
C SER A 272 -3.86 44.92 -11.72
N CYS A 273 -4.58 45.40 -10.70
CA CYS A 273 -4.40 44.99 -9.31
C CYS A 273 -5.74 44.93 -8.58
N GLU A 274 -5.80 44.08 -7.57
CA GLU A 274 -6.91 43.97 -6.63
C GLU A 274 -6.56 44.56 -5.26
N VAL A 275 -5.30 44.41 -4.84
CA VAL A 275 -4.78 44.85 -3.54
C VAL A 275 -3.45 45.59 -3.70
N HIS A 276 -3.17 46.55 -2.80
CA HIS A 276 -1.98 47.41 -2.89
C HIS A 276 -0.67 46.62 -2.91
N LEU A 277 -0.56 45.55 -2.11
CA LEU A 277 0.65 44.71 -2.00
C LEU A 277 1.12 44.10 -3.32
N GLN A 278 0.26 44.00 -4.34
CA GLN A 278 0.66 43.47 -5.64
C GLN A 278 1.61 44.41 -6.39
N CYS A 279 1.53 45.71 -6.12
CA CYS A 279 2.21 46.75 -6.88
C CYS A 279 3.65 47.00 -6.41
N ASN A 280 4.41 45.94 -6.16
CA ASN A 280 5.83 46.04 -5.78
C ASN A 280 6.79 45.80 -6.96
N GLY A 281 6.27 45.70 -8.19
CA GLY A 281 7.08 45.46 -9.39
C GLY A 281 7.77 46.71 -9.97
N SER A 282 7.31 47.90 -9.58
CA SER A 282 7.89 49.18 -9.97
C SER A 282 8.31 49.97 -8.72
N ARG A 283 9.45 50.67 -8.80
CA ARG A 283 9.95 51.48 -7.68
C ARG A 283 8.98 52.63 -7.39
N ASN A 284 8.63 52.83 -6.12
CA ASN A 284 7.69 53.85 -5.63
C ASN A 284 6.26 53.73 -6.20
N ALA A 285 5.81 52.52 -6.53
CA ALA A 285 4.49 52.27 -7.12
C ALA A 285 3.60 51.34 -6.28
N GLY A 286 3.68 51.41 -4.94
CA GLY A 286 3.05 50.46 -4.01
C GLY A 286 1.52 50.55 -3.83
N VAL A 287 0.82 51.39 -4.61
CA VAL A 287 -0.62 51.65 -4.40
C VAL A 287 -1.46 51.16 -5.57
N CYS A 288 -2.33 50.19 -5.32
CA CYS A 288 -3.45 49.87 -6.21
C CYS A 288 -4.53 50.98 -6.18
N GLY A 289 -4.68 51.73 -7.27
CA GLY A 289 -5.61 52.85 -7.37
C GLY A 289 -7.08 52.43 -7.53
N GLU A 290 -7.99 53.41 -7.49
CA GLU A 290 -9.44 53.19 -7.65
C GLU A 290 -9.79 52.52 -8.99
N ASN A 291 -9.02 52.83 -10.03
CA ASN A 291 -9.15 52.22 -11.37
C ASN A 291 -8.65 50.77 -11.47
N LYS A 292 -8.32 50.13 -10.33
CA LYS A 292 -7.76 48.77 -10.27
C LYS A 292 -6.46 48.63 -11.06
N THR A 293 -5.64 49.68 -11.05
CA THR A 293 -4.29 49.67 -11.64
C THR A 293 -3.26 50.18 -10.66
N CYS A 294 -2.03 49.69 -10.78
CA CYS A 294 -0.93 50.14 -9.93
C CYS A 294 -0.57 51.60 -10.23
N THR A 295 -0.43 52.39 -9.16
CA THR A 295 -0.18 53.84 -9.15
C THR A 295 0.97 54.19 -8.21
N CYS A 296 1.53 55.39 -8.38
CA CYS A 296 2.64 55.85 -7.56
C CYS A 296 2.25 56.03 -6.08
N ASP A 297 3.21 55.80 -5.20
CA ASP A 297 3.07 56.05 -3.77
C ASP A 297 2.79 57.53 -3.49
N LYS A 298 2.23 57.82 -2.30
CA LYS A 298 1.93 59.21 -1.90
C LYS A 298 3.22 60.05 -1.90
N GLY A 299 3.19 61.19 -2.60
CA GLY A 299 4.35 62.09 -2.78
C GLY A 299 5.19 61.82 -4.04
N PHE A 300 4.80 60.82 -4.84
CA PHE A 300 5.39 60.54 -6.14
C PHE A 300 4.39 60.84 -7.26
N ILE A 301 4.90 61.42 -8.34
CA ILE A 301 4.14 61.68 -9.57
C ILE A 301 4.55 60.69 -10.65
N LYS A 302 3.57 60.26 -11.45
CA LYS A 302 3.81 59.39 -12.60
C LYS A 302 4.40 60.21 -13.74
N LEU A 303 5.61 59.88 -14.15
CA LEU A 303 6.24 60.41 -15.37
C LEU A 303 6.61 59.22 -16.27
N GLN A 304 5.93 59.10 -17.41
CA GLN A 304 6.05 57.94 -18.31
C GLN A 304 5.70 56.61 -17.60
N GLU A 305 6.68 55.73 -17.40
CA GLU A 305 6.56 54.42 -16.75
C GLU A 305 7.19 54.38 -15.35
N GLU A 306 7.62 55.54 -14.83
CA GLU A 306 8.30 55.64 -13.54
C GLU A 306 7.58 56.60 -12.57
N CYS A 307 7.82 56.37 -11.28
CA CYS A 307 7.33 57.20 -10.20
C CYS A 307 8.47 58.03 -9.63
N ILE A 308 8.44 59.34 -9.90
CA ILE A 308 9.46 60.31 -9.47
C ILE A 308 8.94 61.18 -8.33
N THR A 309 9.84 61.67 -7.48
CA THR A 309 9.46 62.58 -6.39
C THR A 309 9.01 63.94 -6.97
N GLU A 310 7.96 64.51 -6.38
CA GLU A 310 7.37 65.78 -6.83
C GLU A 310 8.41 66.92 -6.89
N GLY A 311 9.40 66.92 -5.98
CA GLY A 311 10.52 67.86 -5.95
C GLY A 311 11.61 67.68 -7.02
N SER A 312 11.62 66.57 -7.78
CA SER A 312 12.61 66.31 -8.83
C SER A 312 12.24 66.98 -10.17
N SER A 313 10.93 67.17 -10.41
CA SER A 313 10.42 67.78 -11.66
C SER A 313 10.93 69.21 -11.89
N TYR A 314 11.17 69.96 -10.81
CA TYR A 314 11.64 71.34 -10.87
C TYR A 314 13.02 71.46 -11.54
N TRP A 315 13.91 70.50 -11.31
CA TRP A 315 15.25 70.51 -11.90
C TRP A 315 15.26 70.16 -13.39
N ILE A 316 14.32 69.33 -13.86
CA ILE A 316 14.23 68.90 -15.27
C ILE A 316 13.66 70.01 -16.15
N MET A 317 12.68 70.79 -15.67
CA MET A 317 12.18 71.94 -16.43
C MET A 317 13.17 73.11 -16.49
N GLU A 318 14.04 73.26 -15.50
CA GLU A 318 15.05 74.32 -15.48
C GLU A 318 16.19 74.05 -16.49
N THR A 319 16.58 72.80 -16.68
CA THR A 319 17.64 72.42 -17.65
C THR A 319 17.20 72.56 -19.10
N GLU A 320 15.93 72.31 -19.44
CA GLU A 320 15.43 72.52 -20.80
C GLU A 320 15.38 74.01 -21.19
N LYS A 321 15.07 74.90 -20.23
CA LYS A 321 15.13 76.35 -20.47
C LYS A 321 16.57 76.83 -20.71
N GLN A 322 17.52 76.31 -19.94
CA GLN A 322 18.94 76.62 -20.14
C GLN A 322 19.45 76.11 -21.49
N LEU A 323 19.05 74.90 -21.91
CA LEU A 323 19.43 74.35 -23.20
C LEU A 323 18.84 75.16 -24.37
N LEU A 324 17.57 75.58 -24.28
CA LEU A 324 16.94 76.45 -25.29
C LEU A 324 17.63 77.81 -25.39
N LEU A 325 18.11 78.39 -24.28
CA LEU A 325 18.87 79.63 -24.30
C LEU A 325 20.25 79.46 -24.96
N VAL A 326 20.94 78.35 -24.69
CA VAL A 326 22.26 78.08 -25.28
C VAL A 326 22.14 77.75 -26.77
N VAL A 327 21.22 76.88 -27.16
CA VAL A 327 20.99 76.49 -28.56
C VAL A 327 20.41 77.65 -29.36
N GLY A 328 19.44 78.38 -28.79
CA GLY A 328 18.88 79.59 -29.40
C GLY A 328 19.91 80.70 -29.58
N GLY A 329 20.79 80.91 -28.59
CA GLY A 329 21.89 81.87 -28.67
C GLY A 329 22.90 81.52 -29.77
N LEU A 330 23.32 80.25 -29.85
CA LEU A 330 24.22 79.78 -30.91
C LEU A 330 23.60 79.90 -32.30
N PHE A 331 22.31 79.63 -32.45
CA PHE A 331 21.62 79.76 -33.73
C PHE A 331 21.62 81.22 -34.22
N ILE A 332 21.38 82.19 -33.33
CA ILE A 332 21.46 83.62 -33.67
C ILE A 332 22.86 84.01 -34.12
N ILE A 333 23.91 83.51 -33.46
CA ILE A 333 25.30 83.77 -33.85
C ILE A 333 25.60 83.21 -35.25
N VAL A 334 25.19 81.98 -35.53
CA VAL A 334 25.38 81.34 -36.85
C VAL A 334 24.64 82.11 -37.94
N VAL A 335 23.39 82.52 -37.70
CA VAL A 335 22.61 83.32 -38.65
C VAL A 335 23.27 84.68 -38.90
N ALA A 336 23.76 85.35 -37.85
CA ALA A 336 24.46 86.63 -37.98
C ALA A 336 25.75 86.48 -38.82
N LEU A 337 26.53 85.40 -38.60
CA LEU A 337 27.72 85.11 -39.39
C LEU A 337 27.39 84.82 -40.87
N LEU A 338 26.32 84.06 -41.15
CA LEU A 338 25.87 83.79 -42.52
C LEU A 338 25.44 85.09 -43.23
N ILE A 339 24.71 85.97 -42.55
CA ILE A 339 24.33 87.28 -43.10
C ILE A 339 25.58 88.11 -43.41
N ALA A 340 26.57 88.14 -42.52
CA ALA A 340 27.82 88.85 -42.75
C ALA A 340 28.56 88.33 -44.00
N VAL A 341 28.67 87.01 -44.15
CA VAL A 341 29.27 86.38 -45.34
C VAL A 341 28.50 86.72 -46.61
N LEU A 342 27.16 86.69 -46.59
CA LEU A 342 26.33 87.03 -47.75
C LEU A 342 26.48 88.50 -48.16
N VAL A 343 26.59 89.42 -47.19
CA VAL A 343 26.86 90.84 -47.46
C VAL A 343 28.24 91.02 -48.11
N GLU A 344 29.24 90.26 -47.65
CA GLU A 344 30.60 90.32 -48.18
C GLU A 344 30.71 89.71 -49.59
N GLN A 345 29.98 88.61 -49.85
CA GLN A 345 29.86 88.03 -51.20
C GLN A 345 29.13 88.98 -52.16
N LYS A 346 28.06 89.66 -51.72
CA LYS A 346 27.36 90.68 -52.53
C LYS A 346 28.28 91.84 -52.90
N LYS A 347 29.16 92.26 -51.97
CA LYS A 347 30.17 93.30 -52.22
C LYS A 347 31.27 92.86 -53.19
N ARG A 348 31.58 91.56 -53.27
CA ARG A 348 32.49 91.01 -54.29
C ARG A 348 31.82 90.84 -55.66
N SER A 349 30.52 90.56 -55.70
CA SER A 349 29.73 90.43 -56.94
C SER A 349 29.67 91.72 -57.76
N GLU A 350 29.73 92.90 -57.14
CA GLU A 350 29.74 94.18 -57.87
C GLU A 350 31.08 94.50 -58.54
N LYS A 351 32.16 93.78 -58.24
CA LYS A 351 33.50 94.01 -58.81
C LYS A 351 33.90 93.05 -59.93
N SER A 352 33.06 92.08 -60.28
CA SER A 352 33.41 91.01 -61.22
C SER A 352 32.38 90.91 -62.35
N SER A 353 32.35 91.92 -63.21
CA SER A 353 31.59 91.89 -64.46
C SER A 353 32.40 92.50 -65.61
N GLN A 354 33.49 91.83 -66.00
CA GLN A 354 34.08 91.99 -67.34
C GLN A 354 34.92 90.78 -67.75
N MET A 355 34.31 89.81 -68.45
CA MET A 355 34.81 89.13 -69.67
C MET A 355 34.12 87.78 -69.89
N GLU A 356 33.31 87.73 -70.95
CA GLU A 356 33.03 86.57 -71.83
C GLU A 356 34.18 86.40 -72.86
N PRO A 357 34.27 85.39 -73.76
CA PRO A 357 33.22 84.41 -74.16
C PRO A 357 33.65 82.92 -74.38
N ALA A 358 32.60 82.09 -74.39
CA ALA A 358 32.31 80.84 -75.14
C ALA A 358 33.40 79.99 -75.84
N ARG A 359 33.32 78.65 -75.63
CA ARG A 359 33.29 77.66 -76.74
C ARG A 359 32.63 76.33 -76.33
N LYS A 360 31.84 75.79 -77.27
CA LYS A 360 31.08 74.52 -77.30
C LYS A 360 31.96 73.26 -77.20
N GLN A 361 31.32 72.12 -76.84
CA GLN A 361 31.21 70.84 -77.59
C GLN A 361 31.13 69.65 -76.59
N GLU A 362 29.97 68.99 -76.41
CA GLU A 362 29.47 67.75 -77.07
C GLU A 362 30.05 66.43 -76.48
N ASN A 363 29.19 65.39 -76.44
CA ASN A 363 29.43 63.95 -76.13
C ASN A 363 29.38 63.55 -74.65
N SER A 364 28.40 62.73 -74.25
CA SER A 364 28.27 61.26 -74.43
C SER A 364 28.97 60.53 -73.29
N TYR A 365 28.21 59.76 -72.51
CA TYR A 365 28.36 58.30 -72.30
C TYR A 365 27.49 57.87 -71.11
N GLU A 366 26.72 56.82 -71.35
CA GLU A 366 26.11 55.95 -70.35
C GLU A 366 27.21 55.36 -69.47
N GLU A 367 26.97 55.22 -68.16
CA GLU A 367 27.63 54.18 -67.37
C GLU A 367 26.60 53.52 -66.45
N GLU A 368 26.29 52.32 -66.90
CA GLU A 368 25.65 51.18 -66.27
C GLU A 368 26.49 50.73 -65.06
N ILE A 369 25.86 50.56 -63.89
CA ILE A 369 26.40 49.70 -62.83
C ILE A 369 25.26 48.77 -62.41
N ASP A 370 25.20 47.66 -63.14
CA ASP A 370 24.66 46.39 -62.66
C ASP A 370 25.78 45.55 -62.03
N GLU A 371 25.35 44.52 -61.29
CA GLU A 371 26.13 43.47 -60.59
C GLU A 371 26.61 43.88 -59.18
N GLU A 372 26.26 43.15 -58.11
CA GLU A 372 26.46 41.71 -57.98
C GLU A 372 25.44 41.05 -57.02
N ILE A 373 24.94 39.90 -57.46
CA ILE A 373 24.07 38.96 -56.73
C ILE A 373 24.97 37.83 -56.15
N ILE A 374 24.48 37.20 -55.07
CA ILE A 374 24.68 35.78 -54.62
C ILE A 374 25.72 35.59 -53.47
N PRO A 375 25.56 34.63 -52.50
CA PRO A 375 24.43 33.75 -52.15
C PRO A 375 23.99 33.78 -50.67
N THR A 376 22.78 33.26 -50.49
CA THR A 376 22.32 32.43 -49.37
C THR A 376 23.42 31.55 -48.74
N GLN A 377 23.65 31.67 -47.42
CA GLN A 377 24.17 30.57 -46.62
C GLN A 377 23.40 30.42 -45.31
N ALA A 378 22.74 29.26 -45.21
CA ALA A 378 22.20 28.73 -43.99
C ALA A 378 23.33 28.47 -42.98
N VAL A 379 23.27 29.13 -41.83
CA VAL A 379 24.06 28.76 -40.65
C VAL A 379 23.13 28.59 -39.45
N ARG A 380 22.66 27.34 -39.32
CA ARG A 380 22.76 26.53 -38.10
C ARG A 380 22.97 27.33 -36.81
N MET A 381 21.89 27.64 -36.09
CA MET A 381 21.99 27.98 -34.67
C MET A 381 22.42 26.73 -33.89
N GLN A 382 23.72 26.65 -33.59
CA GLN A 382 24.25 25.80 -32.55
C GLN A 382 23.83 26.32 -31.19
N LYS A 383 23.26 25.42 -30.38
CA LYS A 383 23.28 25.47 -28.91
C LYS A 383 24.71 25.79 -28.46
N VAL A 384 24.87 26.91 -27.76
CA VAL A 384 26.02 27.11 -26.87
C VAL A 384 25.48 27.41 -25.48
N SER A 385 25.65 26.41 -24.64
CA SER A 385 25.70 26.49 -23.19
C SER A 385 26.95 27.25 -22.73
N ALA A 386 26.77 28.25 -21.89
CA ALA A 386 27.74 28.74 -20.90
C ALA A 386 26.95 29.65 -19.94
N SER A 387 26.53 29.19 -18.76
CA SER A 387 27.32 29.18 -17.52
C SER A 387 28.06 30.49 -17.29
N TYR A 388 27.40 31.43 -16.61
CA TYR A 388 28.06 32.47 -15.83
C TYR A 388 27.45 32.50 -14.44
N TYR A 389 28.30 32.26 -13.44
CA TYR A 389 28.02 32.46 -12.03
C TYR A 389 27.53 33.90 -11.83
N SER A 390 26.37 34.06 -11.20
CA SER A 390 26.00 35.31 -10.54
C SER A 390 25.97 35.04 -9.04
N GLU A 391 26.79 35.79 -8.31
CA GLU A 391 26.84 35.82 -6.85
C GLU A 391 25.44 36.09 -6.24
N PRO A 392 25.14 35.53 -5.07
CA PRO A 392 23.87 35.76 -4.40
C PRO A 392 23.83 37.19 -3.82
N ILE A 393 22.93 38.02 -4.33
CA ILE A 393 22.53 39.26 -3.65
C ILE A 393 21.59 38.85 -2.51
N GLU A 394 22.08 38.93 -1.27
CA GLU A 394 21.25 38.79 -0.07
C GLU A 394 20.17 39.90 -0.02
N PRO A 395 18.89 39.56 0.19
CA PRO A 395 17.88 40.58 0.48
C PRO A 395 18.00 40.99 1.96
N ASN A 396 18.53 42.19 2.17
CA ASN A 396 18.52 42.89 3.45
C ASN A 396 17.08 43.29 3.82
N TYR A 397 16.37 42.39 4.50
CA TYR A 397 15.16 42.71 5.26
C TYR A 397 15.57 42.83 6.73
N ASN A 398 15.88 44.04 7.18
CA ASN A 398 15.64 44.48 8.56
C ASN A 398 15.77 46.01 8.68
N ASN A 399 14.89 46.56 9.54
CA ASN A 399 14.82 47.93 10.04
C ASN A 399 13.91 48.91 9.28
N LEU A 400 12.60 48.82 9.53
CA LEU A 400 11.76 50.01 9.62
C LEU A 400 10.47 49.72 10.40
N HIS A 401 10.60 49.62 11.72
CA HIS A 401 9.50 49.94 12.64
C HIS A 401 10.09 50.46 13.95
N GLN A 402 10.11 51.78 14.10
CA GLN A 402 9.93 52.38 15.42
C GLN A 402 9.45 53.83 15.32
N LYS A 403 8.34 54.04 16.05
CA LYS A 403 7.79 55.29 16.59
C LYS A 403 7.18 56.29 15.61
N GLU A 404 5.86 56.42 15.69
CA GLU A 404 5.26 57.70 16.03
C GLU A 404 3.93 57.47 16.76
N ASP A 405 3.84 58.08 17.95
CA ASP A 405 2.67 58.16 18.81
C ASP A 405 1.73 59.29 18.33
N ASP A 406 0.50 59.22 18.86
CA ASP A 406 -0.50 60.28 19.01
C ASP A 406 -1.57 60.54 17.91
N LYS A 407 -2.77 60.05 18.26
CA LYS A 407 -4.05 60.79 18.45
C LYS A 407 -5.10 60.84 17.34
N GLU A 408 -6.27 60.33 17.74
CA GLU A 408 -7.66 60.70 17.35
C GLU A 408 -8.10 60.37 15.90
N SER A 409 -9.22 59.68 15.61
CA SER A 409 -10.50 59.59 16.31
C SER A 409 -11.31 58.36 15.85
N ARG A 410 -11.85 57.62 16.82
CA ARG A 410 -13.26 57.19 16.92
C ARG A 410 -14.03 56.91 15.61
N SER A 411 -14.11 55.63 15.20
CA SER A 411 -15.39 54.93 14.98
C SER A 411 -15.22 53.43 14.70
N GLY A 412 -15.82 52.59 15.55
CA GLY A 412 -16.44 51.32 15.15
C GLY A 412 -15.56 50.09 14.87
N ASN A 413 -14.77 49.61 15.83
CA ASN A 413 -14.28 48.23 15.79
C ASN A 413 -15.35 47.27 16.35
N VAL A 414 -16.04 46.57 15.45
CA VAL A 414 -16.84 45.37 15.74
C VAL A 414 -15.98 44.17 15.40
N TYR A 415 -15.10 43.74 16.29
CA TYR A 415 -14.59 42.36 16.38
C TYR A 415 -13.91 42.23 17.73
N ASP A 416 -14.66 41.73 18.70
CA ASP A 416 -14.14 41.35 19.99
C ASP A 416 -14.68 39.95 20.32
N ARG A 417 -13.76 39.07 20.72
CA ARG A 417 -13.92 37.71 21.29
C ARG A 417 -14.46 36.57 20.41
N ALA A 418 -13.52 35.82 19.85
CA ALA A 418 -13.54 34.35 19.92
C ALA A 418 -12.10 33.78 19.78
N GLN A 419 -11.34 33.81 20.88
CA GLN A 419 -10.18 32.92 21.05
C GLN A 419 -10.48 31.96 22.21
N PRO A 420 -10.39 30.63 22.02
CA PRO A 420 -10.31 29.71 23.14
C PRO A 420 -8.87 29.68 23.66
N THR A 421 -8.70 30.14 24.89
CA THR A 421 -7.51 29.93 25.71
C THR A 421 -7.32 28.44 25.97
N HIS A 422 -6.30 27.82 25.38
CA HIS A 422 -5.79 26.53 25.83
C HIS A 422 -4.84 26.76 27.00
N SER A 423 -5.28 26.39 28.21
CA SER A 423 -4.44 26.33 29.40
C SER A 423 -3.50 25.13 29.32
N ASN A 424 -2.20 25.38 29.42
CA ASN A 424 -1.21 24.37 29.78
C ASN A 424 -1.58 23.78 31.15
N ARG A 425 -1.89 22.49 31.18
CA ARG A 425 -1.99 21.70 32.40
C ARG A 425 -1.08 20.48 32.23
N ASN A 426 0.06 20.54 32.89
CA ASN A 426 0.90 19.39 33.17
C ASN A 426 0.12 18.48 34.12
N ASP A 427 -0.29 17.30 33.66
CA ASP A 427 -0.71 16.21 34.54
C ASP A 427 -0.04 14.93 34.03
N GLU A 428 0.98 14.54 34.78
CA GLU A 428 1.64 13.24 34.81
C GLU A 428 0.63 12.22 35.34
N PHE A 429 0.14 11.29 34.50
CA PHE A 429 -0.56 10.09 34.98
C PHE A 429 -0.32 8.88 34.06
N GLN A 430 0.16 7.83 34.72
CA GLN A 430 0.26 6.46 34.24
C GLN A 430 -1.12 5.80 34.00
N THR A 431 -1.04 4.65 33.32
CA THR A 431 -1.97 3.50 33.23
C THR A 431 -3.02 3.45 32.12
N ASP A 432 -2.81 2.42 31.28
CA ASP A 432 -3.74 1.36 30.90
C ASP A 432 -5.15 1.72 30.42
N SER A 433 -5.42 1.41 29.14
CA SER A 433 -6.55 0.61 28.66
C SER A 433 -6.90 1.02 27.24
N SER A 434 -6.48 0.21 26.28
CA SER A 434 -6.90 0.27 24.89
C SER A 434 -8.38 -0.13 24.77
N LEU A 435 -9.29 0.83 24.91
CA LEU A 435 -10.69 0.65 24.55
C LEU A 435 -10.88 0.96 23.06
N TYR A 436 -10.74 -0.08 22.23
CA TYR A 436 -11.03 -0.04 20.80
C TYR A 436 -12.55 0.00 20.57
N ASN A 437 -13.06 1.13 20.07
CA ASN A 437 -14.45 1.27 19.64
C ASN A 437 -14.66 0.58 18.28
N HIS A 438 -15.17 -0.65 18.30
CA HIS A 438 -15.80 -1.29 17.13
C HIS A 438 -17.27 -0.88 17.08
N LEU A 439 -17.60 0.24 16.44
CA LEU A 439 -19.01 0.61 16.28
C LEU A 439 -19.30 1.29 14.95
N HIS A 440 -18.85 0.70 13.84
CA HIS A 440 -19.43 0.90 12.51
C HIS A 440 -19.19 -0.33 11.63
N ASP A 441 -19.75 -1.48 12.00
CA ASP A 441 -19.96 -2.58 11.05
C ASP A 441 -21.46 -2.87 10.97
N LYS A 442 -22.02 -2.75 9.75
CA LYS A 442 -23.36 -3.25 9.45
C LYS A 442 -23.38 -4.75 9.77
N PRO A 443 -24.43 -5.27 10.43
CA PRO A 443 -24.54 -6.70 10.65
C PRO A 443 -24.62 -7.42 9.29
N PHE A 444 -23.70 -8.35 9.06
CA PHE A 444 -23.81 -9.32 7.99
C PHE A 444 -25.08 -10.15 8.21
N GLN A 445 -26.02 -10.09 7.27
CA GLN A 445 -27.10 -11.06 7.18
C GLN A 445 -26.48 -12.38 6.69
N LEU A 446 -26.32 -13.35 7.60
CA LEU A 446 -26.20 -14.75 7.17
C LEU A 446 -27.55 -15.15 6.57
N SER A 447 -27.55 -15.61 5.32
CA SER A 447 -28.71 -16.24 4.70
C SER A 447 -29.08 -17.51 5.47
N ALA A 448 -30.36 -17.66 5.79
CA ALA A 448 -30.91 -18.76 6.57
C ALA A 448 -31.05 -20.07 5.77
N ASP A 449 -30.52 -20.15 4.55
CA ASP A 449 -30.87 -21.22 3.59
C ASP A 449 -30.01 -22.49 3.69
N ILE A 450 -29.23 -22.68 4.76
CA ILE A 450 -28.31 -23.84 4.89
C ILE A 450 -28.82 -24.91 5.88
N TYR A 451 -29.89 -24.65 6.65
CA TYR A 451 -30.33 -25.56 7.72
C TYR A 451 -31.71 -26.21 7.57
N ASP A 452 -32.25 -26.32 6.36
CA ASP A 452 -33.44 -27.15 6.13
C ASP A 452 -33.23 -28.14 4.97
N LYS A 453 -32.62 -29.29 5.28
CA LYS A 453 -32.77 -30.49 4.45
C LYS A 453 -32.66 -31.77 5.31
N PRO A 454 -33.79 -32.33 5.77
CA PRO A 454 -33.80 -33.67 6.35
C PRO A 454 -33.96 -34.73 5.25
N GLU A 455 -32.93 -35.58 5.18
CA GLU A 455 -32.93 -37.02 4.90
C GLU A 455 -33.30 -37.62 3.52
N GLY A 456 -32.58 -38.72 3.23
CA GLY A 456 -32.92 -39.71 2.22
C GLY A 456 -31.96 -40.91 2.22
N ILE A 457 -32.01 -41.77 3.25
CA ILE A 457 -31.60 -43.19 3.18
C ILE A 457 -32.89 -44.02 3.31
N PRO A 458 -33.13 -45.04 2.46
CA PRO A 458 -34.46 -45.61 2.26
C PRO A 458 -34.75 -46.76 3.24
N MET A 459 -36.00 -46.84 3.72
CA MET A 459 -36.56 -48.09 4.24
C MET A 459 -37.97 -48.38 3.69
N SER A 460 -38.13 -49.68 3.43
CA SER A 460 -39.18 -50.50 2.87
C SER A 460 -40.65 -50.17 3.18
N SER A 461 -41.44 -50.24 2.10
CA SER A 461 -42.80 -50.81 1.97
C SER A 461 -43.81 -50.65 3.11
N LEU A 462 -44.86 -49.84 2.87
CA LEU A 462 -46.22 -50.24 3.24
C LEU A 462 -47.26 -49.61 2.29
N SER A 463 -48.11 -50.49 1.79
CA SER A 463 -49.28 -50.23 0.96
C SER A 463 -50.36 -49.49 1.74
N THR A 464 -50.92 -48.40 1.19
CA THR A 464 -52.39 -48.23 1.13
C THR A 464 -52.80 -47.20 0.07
N ASN A 465 -53.99 -47.47 -0.46
CA ASN A 465 -54.67 -46.86 -1.60
C ASN A 465 -55.22 -45.43 -1.35
N GLN A 466 -55.45 -44.78 -2.50
CA GLN A 466 -56.61 -43.96 -2.89
C GLN A 466 -56.61 -42.42 -2.75
N ASN A 467 -56.87 -41.83 -3.93
CA ASN A 467 -57.73 -40.68 -4.26
C ASN A 467 -57.10 -39.27 -4.43
N ASN A 468 -57.04 -38.87 -5.71
CA ASN A 468 -57.58 -37.63 -6.31
C ASN A 468 -57.87 -36.44 -5.37
N THR A 469 -57.42 -35.24 -5.73
CA THR A 469 -58.23 -34.20 -6.43
C THR A 469 -57.38 -32.96 -6.73
N LYS A 470 -57.64 -32.37 -7.91
CA LYS A 470 -57.21 -31.06 -8.40
C LYS A 470 -57.42 -29.92 -7.39
N LEU A 471 -56.49 -28.96 -7.33
CA LEU A 471 -56.67 -27.62 -7.92
C LEU A 471 -55.31 -26.99 -8.24
#